data_AF-A0A6G1HAM0-F1
#
_entry.id   AF-A0A6G1HAM0-F1
#
_cell.length_a   1.000
_cell.length_b   1.000
_cell.length_c   1.000
_cell.angle_alpha   90.00
_cell.angle_beta   90.00
_cell.angle_gamma   90.00
#
_symmetry.space_group_name_H-M   'P 1'
#
loop_
_entity.id
_entity.type
_entity.pdbx_description
1 polymer ?
#
loop_
_entity_poly.entity_id
_entity_poly.type
_entity_poly.pdbx_seq_one_letter_code
_entity_poly.pdbx_strand_id
1 'polypeptide(L)'
;MSYDEMMLASLIGASGPTYFINTGERKNRAVIDKKTPHEERGIIVGLVGPRLSRPGRMDSVHIYQDPPKYERLQHPALSNIFRRWLAPTASPLKDNNDAFDVDVYRGRIRISLETFLYEADDRAAQEGKTAYAQLTGLGLGVWKQHPEQPTWFMQEVLSVLKTIRLEHISTLEFSWIDDVPEKLKLRIEKAAATNRPSGRGMNALFNKRAPAAKLKNGELLVFMWAWDGNSFAGNEYWWGALASSADPAAACFSTVAELMNPFVNKAFPYRQKVLVRRDFEK
;
A
#
# COMPACT_ATOMS: atom_id res chain seq x y z
N MET A 1 0.20 12.19 -19.66
CA MET A 1 0.77 12.21 -18.31
C MET A 1 2.27 12.06 -18.42
N SER A 2 3.05 13.01 -17.91
CA SER A 2 4.51 12.95 -17.86
C SER A 2 5.01 12.03 -16.73
N TYR A 3 6.28 11.66 -16.72
CA TYR A 3 6.84 10.88 -15.60
C TYR A 3 6.84 11.66 -14.28
N ASP A 4 6.96 12.99 -14.32
CA ASP A 4 6.84 13.83 -13.13
C ASP A 4 5.41 13.83 -12.58
N GLU A 5 4.40 13.90 -13.44
CA GLU A 5 2.99 13.77 -13.05
C GLU A 5 2.67 12.37 -12.51
N MET A 6 3.23 11.32 -13.12
CA MET A 6 3.06 9.94 -12.65
C MET A 6 3.67 9.73 -11.26
N MET A 7 4.77 10.41 -10.93
CA MET A 7 5.36 10.36 -9.59
C MET A 7 4.37 10.91 -8.55
N LEU A 8 3.78 12.09 -8.79
CA LEU A 8 2.75 12.65 -7.92
C LEU A 8 1.52 11.74 -7.82
N ALA A 9 1.03 11.24 -8.94
CA ALA A 9 -0.13 10.35 -8.98
C ALA A 9 0.11 9.07 -8.16
N SER A 10 1.33 8.55 -8.14
CA SER A 10 1.70 7.38 -7.34
C SER A 10 1.65 7.61 -5.81
N LEU A 11 1.61 8.87 -5.36
CA LEU A 11 1.50 9.22 -3.94
C LEU A 11 0.05 9.39 -3.49
N ILE A 12 -0.92 9.32 -4.42
CA ILE A 12 -2.34 9.45 -4.14
C ILE A 12 -2.95 8.04 -4.04
N GLY A 13 -3.69 7.78 -2.96
CA GLY A 13 -4.47 6.56 -2.80
C GLY A 13 -5.94 6.75 -3.15
N ALA A 14 -6.61 5.65 -3.49
CA ALA A 14 -8.07 5.60 -3.60
C ALA A 14 -8.64 4.69 -2.52
N SER A 15 -9.64 5.15 -1.76
CA SER A 15 -10.29 4.34 -0.73
C SER A 15 -11.79 4.51 -0.72
N GLY A 16 -12.50 3.47 -0.28
CA GLY A 16 -13.95 3.55 -0.13
C GLY A 16 -14.57 2.29 0.43
N PRO A 17 -15.83 2.38 0.92
CA PRO A 17 -16.61 1.20 1.18
C PRO A 17 -16.84 0.44 -0.13
N THR A 18 -16.86 -0.88 -0.06
CA THR A 18 -17.11 -1.74 -1.22
C THR A 18 -17.96 -2.94 -0.79
N TYR A 19 -18.68 -3.50 -1.75
CA TYR A 19 -19.22 -4.85 -1.61
C TYR A 19 -18.18 -5.82 -2.17
N PHE A 20 -17.86 -6.84 -1.40
CA PHE A 20 -17.06 -7.95 -1.91
C PHE A 20 -18.00 -9.02 -2.47
N ILE A 21 -17.57 -9.64 -3.57
CA ILE A 21 -18.35 -10.57 -4.40
C ILE A 21 -17.89 -12.02 -4.18
N ASN A 22 -16.61 -12.19 -3.80
CA ASN A 22 -15.99 -13.47 -3.46
C ASN A 22 -14.81 -13.23 -2.49
N THR A 23 -14.04 -14.27 -2.16
CA THR A 23 -12.93 -14.20 -1.19
C THR A 23 -11.71 -13.40 -1.67
N GLY A 24 -11.62 -13.03 -2.94
CA GLY A 24 -10.57 -12.16 -3.47
C GLY A 24 -9.28 -12.84 -3.90
N GLU A 25 -9.30 -14.14 -4.15
CA GLU A 25 -8.13 -14.86 -4.68
C GLU A 25 -7.57 -14.18 -5.94
N ARG A 26 -6.24 -14.23 -6.14
CA ARG A 26 -5.58 -13.53 -7.26
C ARG A 26 -6.15 -13.89 -8.64
N LYS A 27 -6.65 -15.12 -8.80
CA LYS A 27 -7.24 -15.63 -10.04
C LYS A 27 -8.76 -15.81 -9.94
N ASN A 28 -9.43 -15.02 -9.10
CA ASN A 28 -10.87 -15.18 -8.82
C ASN A 28 -11.77 -14.98 -10.05
N ARG A 29 -11.39 -14.14 -11.02
CA ARG A 29 -12.12 -13.92 -12.29
C ARG A 29 -13.62 -13.63 -12.10
N ALA A 30 -13.98 -12.97 -11.01
CA ALA A 30 -15.36 -12.65 -10.62
C ALA A 30 -16.27 -13.87 -10.40
N VAL A 31 -15.68 -15.04 -10.16
CA VAL A 31 -16.44 -16.27 -9.86
C VAL A 31 -16.97 -16.20 -8.43
N ILE A 32 -18.29 -16.37 -8.30
CA ILE A 32 -18.97 -16.45 -7.01
C ILE A 32 -18.98 -17.91 -6.55
N ASP A 33 -18.31 -18.19 -5.44
CA ASP A 33 -18.43 -19.47 -4.74
C ASP A 33 -19.37 -19.34 -3.53
N LYS A 34 -20.56 -19.92 -3.66
CA LYS A 34 -21.59 -19.91 -2.60
C LYS A 34 -21.22 -20.75 -1.37
N LYS A 35 -20.25 -21.66 -1.48
CA LYS A 35 -19.85 -22.55 -0.39
C LYS A 35 -18.80 -21.93 0.52
N THR A 36 -18.02 -20.99 0.01
CA THR A 36 -16.93 -20.35 0.75
C THR A 36 -17.37 -18.98 1.25
N PRO A 37 -17.54 -18.79 2.57
CA PRO A 37 -17.97 -17.52 3.12
C PRO A 37 -16.90 -16.45 2.95
N HIS A 38 -17.34 -15.24 2.60
CA HIS A 38 -16.52 -14.04 2.51
C HIS A 38 -17.17 -12.90 3.30
N GLU A 39 -16.39 -11.87 3.62
CA GLU A 39 -16.98 -10.61 4.08
C GLU A 39 -17.80 -10.00 2.96
N GLU A 40 -19.05 -9.60 3.23
CA GLU A 40 -19.90 -8.97 2.22
C GLU A 40 -19.53 -7.50 2.02
N ARG A 41 -19.08 -6.84 3.10
CA ARG A 41 -18.76 -5.42 3.13
C ARG A 41 -17.43 -5.18 3.83
N GLY A 42 -16.73 -4.15 3.36
CA GLY A 42 -15.56 -3.61 4.03
C GLY A 42 -15.06 -2.35 3.34
N ILE A 43 -13.86 -1.93 3.71
CA ILE A 43 -13.14 -0.85 3.05
C ILE A 43 -12.05 -1.45 2.19
N ILE A 44 -11.88 -0.89 1.01
CA ILE A 44 -10.80 -1.26 0.09
C ILE A 44 -9.95 -0.03 -0.21
N VAL A 45 -8.63 -0.20 -0.18
CA VAL A 45 -7.65 0.90 -0.29
C VAL A 45 -6.60 0.55 -1.34
N GLY A 46 -6.57 1.33 -2.42
CA GLY A 46 -5.67 1.16 -3.56
C GLY A 46 -4.49 2.08 -3.40
N LEU A 47 -3.30 1.49 -3.29
CA LEU A 47 -2.06 2.22 -3.07
C LEU A 47 -0.96 1.72 -3.99
N VAL A 48 -0.06 2.63 -4.32
CA VAL A 48 1.00 2.38 -5.30
C VAL A 48 2.31 2.17 -4.57
N GLY A 49 3.01 1.10 -4.96
CA GLY A 49 4.37 0.80 -4.52
C GLY A 49 5.42 1.41 -5.45
N PRO A 50 6.71 1.43 -5.02
CA PRO A 50 7.80 1.92 -5.84
C PRO A 50 7.94 1.11 -7.13
N ARG A 51 7.98 1.79 -8.27
CA ARG A 51 8.17 1.19 -9.61
C ARG A 51 9.62 1.32 -10.05
N LEU A 52 10.34 0.22 -9.88
CA LEU A 52 11.79 0.16 -10.02
C LEU A 52 12.26 -0.58 -11.28
N SER A 53 11.36 -1.22 -12.02
CA SER A 53 11.71 -2.11 -13.14
C SER A 53 12.20 -1.39 -14.40
N ARG A 54 12.13 -0.06 -14.47
CA ARG A 54 12.59 0.72 -15.63
C ARG A 54 13.61 1.77 -15.20
N PRO A 55 14.90 1.56 -15.52
CA PRO A 55 15.94 2.57 -15.30
C PRO A 55 15.57 3.92 -15.95
N GLY A 56 15.96 5.00 -15.29
CA GLY A 56 15.73 6.38 -15.74
C GLY A 56 14.28 6.86 -15.67
N ARG A 57 13.37 6.10 -15.04
CA ARG A 57 11.93 6.37 -15.00
C ARG A 57 11.32 6.07 -13.62
N MET A 58 10.23 6.77 -13.27
CA MET A 58 9.45 6.54 -12.05
C MET A 58 10.32 6.55 -10.78
N ASP A 59 10.01 5.71 -9.79
CA ASP A 59 10.77 5.64 -8.54
C ASP A 59 12.23 5.20 -8.74
N SER A 60 12.58 4.59 -9.88
CA SER A 60 13.97 4.23 -10.22
C SER A 60 14.88 5.46 -10.19
N VAL A 61 14.43 6.60 -10.73
CA VAL A 61 15.21 7.87 -10.75
C VAL A 61 15.51 8.38 -9.34
N HIS A 62 14.68 8.02 -8.36
CA HIS A 62 14.83 8.49 -6.99
C HIS A 62 15.58 7.50 -6.10
N ILE A 63 15.55 6.20 -6.41
CA ILE A 63 16.08 5.15 -5.53
C ILE A 63 17.39 4.59 -6.07
N TYR A 64 17.52 4.40 -7.39
CA TYR A 64 18.78 4.03 -8.01
C TYR A 64 19.57 5.26 -8.43
N GLN A 65 20.89 5.21 -8.24
CA GLN A 65 21.81 6.18 -8.82
C GLN A 65 22.19 5.72 -10.24
N ASP A 66 21.17 5.61 -11.10
CA ASP A 66 21.27 5.01 -12.44
C ASP A 66 22.47 5.58 -13.23
N PRO A 67 23.27 4.72 -13.89
CA PRO A 67 24.46 5.13 -14.62
C PRO A 67 24.10 6.02 -15.83
N PRO A 68 25.04 6.86 -16.30
CA PRO A 68 24.79 7.89 -17.33
C PRO A 68 24.23 7.38 -18.67
N LYS A 69 24.29 6.06 -18.91
CA LYS A 69 23.77 5.42 -20.14
C LYS A 69 22.24 5.42 -20.24
N TYR A 70 21.53 5.67 -19.14
CA TYR A 70 20.07 5.75 -19.17
C TYR A 70 19.62 7.22 -19.21
N GLU A 71 18.84 7.56 -20.23
CA GLU A 71 18.18 8.86 -20.30
C GLU A 71 17.18 9.00 -19.14
N ARG A 72 17.31 10.08 -18.37
CA ARG A 72 16.36 10.44 -17.31
C ARG A 72 15.26 11.30 -17.92
N LEU A 73 14.02 10.80 -17.88
CA LEU A 73 12.85 11.48 -18.47
C LEU A 73 12.08 12.37 -17.49
N GLN A 74 12.54 12.44 -16.23
CA GLN A 74 11.99 13.30 -15.18
C GLN A 74 12.88 14.53 -15.01
N HIS A 75 12.26 15.68 -14.70
CA HIS A 75 13.00 16.91 -14.54
C HIS A 75 13.94 16.83 -13.31
N PRO A 76 15.27 17.04 -13.47
CA PRO A 76 16.24 16.82 -12.38
C PRO A 76 15.95 17.62 -11.10
N ALA A 77 15.48 18.86 -11.23
CA ALA A 77 15.10 19.67 -10.07
C ALA A 77 13.91 19.08 -9.28
N LEU A 78 12.92 18.50 -9.99
CA LEU A 78 11.78 17.84 -9.34
C LEU A 78 12.23 16.54 -8.67
N SER A 79 13.08 15.76 -9.33
CA SER A 79 13.66 14.55 -8.74
C SER A 79 14.42 14.83 -7.45
N ASN A 80 15.17 15.94 -7.39
CA ASN A 80 15.86 16.38 -6.18
C ASN A 80 14.92 16.89 -5.09
N ILE A 81 13.77 17.48 -5.44
CA ILE A 81 12.74 17.84 -4.46
C ILE A 81 12.14 16.58 -3.84
N PHE A 82 11.70 15.61 -4.65
CA PHE A 82 11.17 14.36 -4.14
C PHE A 82 12.18 13.61 -3.27
N ARG A 83 13.42 13.45 -3.72
CA ARG A 83 14.44 12.74 -2.96
C ARG A 83 14.67 13.35 -1.58
N ARG A 84 14.79 14.69 -1.49
CA ARG A 84 14.93 15.41 -0.21
C ARG A 84 13.69 15.29 0.67
N TRP A 85 12.50 15.28 0.08
CA TRP A 85 11.25 15.12 0.84
C TRP A 85 11.10 13.70 1.40
N LEU A 86 11.42 12.68 0.59
CA LEU A 86 11.37 11.27 0.97
C LEU A 86 12.41 10.92 2.03
N ALA A 87 13.62 11.44 1.88
CA ALA A 87 14.73 11.21 2.79
C ALA A 87 15.54 12.51 2.96
N PRO A 88 15.24 13.34 3.97
CA PRO A 88 15.94 14.61 4.19
C PRO A 88 17.45 14.48 4.40
N THR A 89 17.90 13.32 4.87
CA THR A 89 19.31 12.99 5.10
C THR A 89 19.96 12.31 3.89
N ALA A 90 19.21 11.99 2.83
CA ALA A 90 19.77 11.33 1.66
C ALA A 90 20.76 12.25 0.94
N SER A 91 21.87 11.66 0.51
CA SER A 91 22.79 12.35 -0.37
C SER A 91 22.08 12.76 -1.68
N PRO A 92 22.47 13.89 -2.29
CA PRO A 92 22.03 14.24 -3.64
C PRO A 92 22.29 13.08 -4.61
N LEU A 93 21.51 13.03 -5.71
CA LEU A 93 21.81 12.11 -6.80
C LEU A 93 23.24 12.34 -7.27
N LYS A 94 24.10 11.34 -7.07
CA LYS A 94 25.43 11.30 -7.66
C LYS A 94 25.33 10.52 -8.96
N ASP A 95 26.01 11.00 -9.99
CA ASP A 95 26.25 10.18 -11.17
C ASP A 95 27.29 9.11 -10.79
N ASN A 96 27.06 7.85 -11.17
CA ASN A 96 27.89 6.66 -10.92
C ASN A 96 27.77 5.96 -9.55
N ASN A 97 26.65 5.29 -9.29
CA ASN A 97 26.70 4.02 -8.58
C ASN A 97 25.41 3.22 -8.84
N ASP A 98 25.44 1.93 -9.18
CA ASP A 98 24.21 1.10 -9.20
C ASP A 98 23.65 0.84 -7.77
N ALA A 99 23.96 1.73 -6.82
CA ALA A 99 23.59 1.65 -5.42
C ALA A 99 22.10 1.97 -5.23
N PHE A 100 21.44 1.10 -4.48
CA PHE A 100 20.08 1.26 -4.03
C PHE A 100 20.03 2.18 -2.80
N ASP A 101 19.38 3.33 -2.90
CA ASP A 101 19.17 4.22 -1.76
C ASP A 101 18.00 3.72 -0.90
N VAL A 102 18.36 3.00 0.17
CA VAL A 102 17.41 2.39 1.11
C VAL A 102 16.60 3.44 1.86
N ASP A 103 17.18 4.59 2.17
CA ASP A 103 16.48 5.64 2.92
C ASP A 103 15.39 6.28 2.06
N VAL A 104 15.68 6.56 0.78
CA VAL A 104 14.68 7.08 -0.17
C VAL A 104 13.58 6.05 -0.43
N TYR A 105 13.94 4.77 -0.60
CA TYR A 105 12.95 3.68 -0.74
C TYR A 105 12.02 3.60 0.48
N ARG A 106 12.59 3.63 1.68
CA ARG A 106 11.81 3.58 2.92
C ARG A 106 10.94 4.82 3.09
N GLY A 107 11.44 6.01 2.79
CA GLY A 107 10.64 7.25 2.76
C GLY A 107 9.46 7.16 1.79
N ARG A 108 9.69 6.57 0.61
CA ARG A 108 8.63 6.36 -0.39
C ARG A 108 7.56 5.38 0.08
N ILE A 109 7.95 4.30 0.74
CA ILE A 109 7.05 3.30 1.31
C ILE A 109 6.26 3.88 2.49
N ARG A 110 6.90 4.70 3.35
CA ARG A 110 6.27 5.32 4.52
C ARG A 110 4.96 6.03 4.17
N ILE A 111 4.92 6.76 3.06
CA ILE A 111 3.73 7.51 2.63
C ILE A 111 2.54 6.55 2.41
N SER A 112 2.75 5.45 1.68
CA SER A 112 1.69 4.47 1.44
C SER A 112 1.30 3.74 2.74
N LEU A 113 2.26 3.43 3.62
CA LEU A 113 2.00 2.80 4.91
C LEU A 113 1.16 3.69 5.83
N GLU A 114 1.57 4.94 6.03
CA GLU A 114 0.83 5.91 6.85
C GLU A 114 -0.56 6.18 6.27
N THR A 115 -0.66 6.33 4.93
CA THR A 115 -1.95 6.51 4.25
C THR A 115 -2.90 5.35 4.54
N PHE A 116 -2.43 4.11 4.41
CA PHE A 116 -3.26 2.93 4.70
C PHE A 116 -3.67 2.85 6.16
N LEU A 117 -2.72 3.03 7.08
CA LEU A 117 -2.96 2.88 8.52
C LEU A 117 -3.90 3.96 9.06
N TYR A 118 -3.72 5.23 8.64
CA TYR A 118 -4.64 6.29 9.04
C TYR A 118 -6.03 6.11 8.44
N GLU A 119 -6.13 5.67 7.19
CA GLU A 119 -7.43 5.40 6.59
C GLU A 119 -8.15 4.25 7.29
N ALA A 120 -7.44 3.16 7.61
CA ALA A 120 -8.03 2.03 8.33
C ALA A 120 -8.52 2.43 9.73
N ASP A 121 -7.72 3.21 10.46
CA ASP A 121 -8.08 3.70 11.78
C ASP A 121 -9.30 4.63 11.74
N ASP A 122 -9.32 5.60 10.81
CA ASP A 122 -10.45 6.51 10.64
C ASP A 122 -11.75 5.81 10.27
N ARG A 123 -11.67 4.82 9.37
CA ARG A 123 -12.85 4.08 8.93
C ARG A 123 -13.43 3.22 10.05
N ALA A 124 -12.56 2.59 10.83
CA ALA A 124 -12.99 1.85 12.00
C ALA A 124 -13.67 2.77 13.03
N ALA A 125 -13.10 3.95 13.28
CA ALA A 125 -13.71 4.96 14.15
C ALA A 125 -15.10 5.39 13.66
N GLN A 126 -15.24 5.68 12.36
CA GLN A 126 -16.50 6.11 11.74
C GLN A 126 -17.59 5.04 11.83
N GLU A 127 -17.22 3.76 11.75
CA GLU A 127 -18.14 2.62 11.86
C GLU A 127 -18.41 2.19 13.32
N GLY A 128 -17.76 2.82 14.31
CA GLY A 128 -17.85 2.41 15.71
C GLY A 128 -17.29 1.00 15.97
N LYS A 129 -16.32 0.55 15.17
CA LYS A 129 -15.70 -0.78 15.22
C LYS A 129 -14.20 -0.68 15.42
N THR A 130 -13.55 -1.83 15.56
CA THR A 130 -12.11 -1.95 15.34
C THR A 130 -11.83 -2.52 13.94
N ALA A 131 -10.69 -2.15 13.36
CA ALA A 131 -10.25 -2.59 12.04
C ALA A 131 -9.41 -3.88 12.12
N TYR A 132 -9.71 -4.77 11.19
CA TYR A 132 -8.80 -5.77 10.67
C TYR A 132 -8.13 -5.17 9.43
N ALA A 133 -6.96 -4.57 9.60
CA ALA A 133 -6.20 -3.94 8.53
C ALA A 133 -5.30 -4.98 7.85
N GLN A 134 -5.65 -5.35 6.62
CA GLN A 134 -4.90 -6.31 5.81
C GLN A 134 -4.00 -5.58 4.80
N LEU A 135 -2.70 -5.67 5.04
CA LEU A 135 -1.64 -4.95 4.34
C LEU A 135 -0.86 -5.92 3.43
N THR A 136 -0.87 -5.67 2.12
CA THR A 136 -0.06 -6.41 1.14
C THR A 136 1.27 -5.69 0.83
N GLY A 137 2.31 -6.45 0.47
CA GLY A 137 3.58 -5.86 0.03
C GLY A 137 3.44 -5.02 -1.24
N LEU A 138 3.64 -3.70 -1.14
CA LEU A 138 3.62 -2.78 -2.29
C LEU A 138 5.00 -2.79 -2.97
N GLY A 139 5.04 -3.14 -4.27
CA GLY A 139 6.29 -3.23 -5.02
C GLY A 139 7.18 -4.44 -4.68
N LEU A 140 6.67 -5.40 -3.90
CA LEU A 140 7.41 -6.62 -3.51
C LEU A 140 7.14 -7.84 -4.40
N GLY A 141 6.18 -7.73 -5.33
CA GLY A 141 5.88 -8.76 -6.32
C GLY A 141 6.80 -8.68 -7.55
N VAL A 142 6.20 -8.64 -8.74
CA VAL A 142 6.94 -8.56 -10.02
C VAL A 142 7.79 -7.28 -10.18
N TRP A 143 7.57 -6.28 -9.33
CA TRP A 143 8.36 -5.04 -9.31
C TRP A 143 9.57 -5.10 -8.37
N LYS A 144 9.74 -6.17 -7.57
CA LYS A 144 10.91 -6.35 -6.70
C LYS A 144 12.18 -6.44 -7.55
N GLN A 145 13.18 -5.63 -7.21
CA GLN A 145 14.50 -5.56 -7.86
C GLN A 145 15.65 -5.95 -6.90
N HIS A 146 15.43 -5.98 -5.59
CA HIS A 146 16.47 -6.32 -4.61
C HIS A 146 15.95 -7.33 -3.56
N PRO A 147 16.73 -8.37 -3.20
CA PRO A 147 16.29 -9.42 -2.27
C PRO A 147 15.94 -8.89 -0.87
N GLU A 148 16.59 -7.82 -0.41
CA GLU A 148 16.33 -7.21 0.91
C GLU A 148 15.10 -6.27 0.95
N GLN A 149 14.40 -6.03 -0.17
CA GLN A 149 13.23 -5.14 -0.18
C GLN A 149 12.13 -5.52 0.84
N PRO A 150 11.79 -6.81 1.05
CA PRO A 150 10.85 -7.20 2.09
C PRO A 150 11.36 -6.82 3.49
N THR A 151 12.66 -7.01 3.76
CA THR A 151 13.28 -6.58 5.02
C THR A 151 13.15 -5.08 5.22
N TRP A 152 13.52 -4.26 4.23
CA TRP A 152 13.44 -2.80 4.32
C TRP A 152 12.01 -2.28 4.42
N PHE A 153 11.07 -2.91 3.72
CA PHE A 153 9.64 -2.60 3.80
C PHE A 153 9.13 -2.82 5.24
N MET A 154 9.43 -3.98 5.83
CA MET A 154 9.00 -4.31 7.19
C MET A 154 9.75 -3.52 8.28
N GLN A 155 11.00 -3.10 8.01
CA GLN A 155 11.69 -2.13 8.86
C GLN A 155 10.96 -0.79 8.88
N GLU A 156 10.39 -0.36 7.75
CA GLU A 156 9.61 0.86 7.71
C GLU A 156 8.27 0.73 8.42
N VAL A 157 7.58 -0.41 8.30
CA VAL A 157 6.41 -0.73 9.14
C VAL A 157 6.75 -0.56 10.63
N LEU A 158 7.87 -1.15 11.08
CA LEU A 158 8.31 -1.01 12.47
C LEU A 158 8.60 0.45 12.85
N SER A 159 9.18 1.22 11.92
CA SER A 159 9.43 2.66 12.12
C SER A 159 8.13 3.42 12.33
N VAL A 160 7.15 3.22 11.45
CA VAL A 160 5.83 3.86 11.51
C VAL A 160 5.11 3.50 12.82
N LEU A 161 5.05 2.21 13.19
CA LEU A 161 4.40 1.78 14.44
C LEU A 161 5.06 2.36 15.71
N LYS A 162 6.31 2.82 15.62
CA LYS A 162 6.98 3.50 16.74
C LYS A 162 6.65 4.99 16.81
N THR A 163 6.35 5.62 15.68
CA THR A 163 6.14 7.07 15.58
C THR A 163 4.68 7.48 15.61
N ILE A 164 3.75 6.58 15.29
CA ILE A 164 2.31 6.89 15.26
C ILE A 164 1.53 6.01 16.24
N ARG A 165 0.33 6.44 16.62
CA ARG A 165 -0.61 5.69 17.44
C ARG A 165 -1.95 5.55 16.74
N LEU A 166 -2.51 4.35 16.77
CA LEU A 166 -3.72 3.96 16.04
C LEU A 166 -4.68 3.30 17.04
N GLU A 167 -5.74 3.99 17.43
CA GLU A 167 -6.65 3.53 18.48
C GLU A 167 -7.57 2.40 18.01
N HIS A 168 -7.96 2.43 16.74
CA HIS A 168 -9.06 1.63 16.23
C HIS A 168 -8.61 0.42 15.42
N ILE A 169 -7.31 0.23 15.19
CA ILE A 169 -6.82 -1.01 14.56
C ILE A 169 -6.58 -2.08 15.64
N SER A 170 -7.40 -3.13 15.65
CA SER A 170 -7.24 -4.29 16.54
C SER A 170 -6.34 -5.36 15.96
N THR A 171 -6.35 -5.52 14.63
CA THR A 171 -5.52 -6.51 13.93
C THR A 171 -4.85 -5.87 12.72
N LEU A 172 -3.54 -6.09 12.59
CA LEU A 172 -2.73 -5.70 11.44
C LEU A 172 -2.12 -6.96 10.81
N GLU A 173 -2.67 -7.38 9.67
CA GLU A 173 -2.19 -8.54 8.92
C GLU A 173 -1.21 -8.10 7.83
N PHE A 174 -0.01 -8.67 7.82
CA PHE A 174 0.96 -8.60 6.74
C PHE A 174 0.76 -9.79 5.81
N SER A 175 0.08 -9.54 4.69
CA SER A 175 -0.39 -10.56 3.78
C SER A 175 0.58 -10.75 2.62
N TRP A 176 1.00 -12.00 2.38
CA TRP A 176 1.85 -12.38 1.24
C TRP A 176 3.21 -11.65 1.19
N ILE A 177 3.78 -11.30 2.35
CA ILE A 177 5.13 -10.75 2.46
C ILE A 177 6.07 -11.84 2.98
N ASP A 178 6.79 -12.47 2.05
CA ASP A 178 7.76 -13.52 2.34
C ASP A 178 9.15 -12.93 2.70
N ASP A 179 10.08 -13.79 3.11
CA ASP A 179 11.49 -13.47 3.38
C ASP A 179 11.72 -12.41 4.47
N VAL A 180 10.77 -12.25 5.40
CA VAL A 180 10.92 -11.35 6.55
C VAL A 180 11.67 -12.04 7.68
N PRO A 181 12.79 -11.50 8.19
CA PRO A 181 13.52 -12.10 9.30
C PRO A 181 12.66 -12.24 10.56
N GLU A 182 12.73 -13.38 11.23
CA GLU A 182 11.87 -13.68 12.39
C GLU A 182 12.06 -12.68 13.55
N LYS A 183 13.31 -12.26 13.78
CA LYS A 183 13.62 -11.20 14.75
C LYS A 183 12.93 -9.87 14.43
N LEU A 184 12.69 -9.56 13.16
CA LEU A 184 11.98 -8.36 12.74
C LEU A 184 10.47 -8.51 12.98
N LYS A 185 9.88 -9.67 12.68
CA LYS A 185 8.47 -9.97 13.00
C LYS A 185 8.17 -9.78 14.50
N LEU A 186 8.98 -10.38 15.36
CA LEU A 186 8.85 -10.24 16.82
C LEU A 186 8.94 -8.79 17.30
N ARG A 187 9.76 -7.94 16.65
CA ARG A 187 9.85 -6.51 16.99
C ARG A 187 8.60 -5.75 16.57
N ILE A 188 8.01 -6.13 15.43
CA ILE A 188 6.76 -5.54 14.92
C ILE A 188 5.59 -5.93 15.82
N GLU A 189 5.48 -7.21 16.20
CA GLU A 189 4.47 -7.69 17.15
C GLU A 189 4.52 -6.93 18.48
N LYS A 190 5.73 -6.75 19.04
CA LYS A 190 5.91 -5.94 20.27
C LYS A 190 5.51 -4.47 20.09
N ALA A 191 5.82 -3.88 18.95
CA ALA A 191 5.43 -2.50 18.66
C ALA A 191 3.91 -2.38 18.50
N ALA A 192 3.27 -3.31 17.79
CA ALA A 192 1.82 -3.36 17.62
C ALA A 192 1.08 -3.57 18.95
N ALA A 193 1.56 -4.48 19.80
CA ALA A 193 0.95 -4.77 21.11
C ALA A 193 0.87 -3.57 22.05
N THR A 194 1.63 -2.50 21.80
CA THR A 194 1.65 -1.27 22.60
C THR A 194 1.25 -0.02 21.80
N ASN A 195 0.74 -0.19 20.57
CA ASN A 195 0.49 0.93 19.67
C ASN A 195 -0.81 1.69 19.95
N ARG A 196 -1.81 1.05 20.56
CA ARG A 196 -3.12 1.69 20.78
C ARG A 196 -3.08 2.57 22.04
N PRO A 197 -3.49 3.85 21.96
CA PRO A 197 -3.56 4.75 23.12
C PRO A 197 -4.34 4.20 24.32
N SER A 198 -5.42 3.44 24.10
CA SER A 198 -6.21 2.84 25.17
C SER A 198 -5.49 1.73 25.96
N GLY A 199 -4.26 1.37 25.58
CA GLY A 199 -3.50 0.27 26.19
C GLY A 199 -3.96 -1.12 25.77
N ARG A 200 -4.99 -1.22 24.92
CA ARG A 200 -5.38 -2.47 24.27
C ARG A 200 -4.31 -2.85 23.24
N GLY A 201 -3.97 -4.13 23.12
CA GLY A 201 -3.01 -4.58 22.11
C GLY A 201 -3.58 -4.52 20.69
N MET A 202 -2.73 -4.23 19.71
CA MET A 202 -2.96 -4.57 18.30
C MET A 202 -2.26 -5.91 17.99
N ASN A 203 -2.99 -6.85 17.41
CA ASN A 203 -2.45 -8.14 17.00
C ASN A 203 -1.78 -8.02 15.62
N ALA A 204 -0.48 -8.29 15.54
CA ALA A 204 0.23 -8.34 14.26
C ALA A 204 0.27 -9.78 13.75
N LEU A 205 -0.20 -10.01 12.52
CA LEU A 205 -0.27 -11.34 11.91
C LEU A 205 0.54 -11.40 10.63
N PHE A 206 1.26 -12.50 10.40
CA PHE A 206 1.99 -12.76 9.15
C PHE A 206 1.41 -14.02 8.51
N ASN A 207 0.59 -13.86 7.48
CA ASN A 207 -0.08 -15.00 6.85
C ASN A 207 -0.42 -14.73 5.37
N LYS A 208 -1.19 -15.63 4.76
CA LYS A 208 -1.60 -15.60 3.35
C LYS A 208 -3.10 -15.82 3.21
N ARG A 209 -3.90 -15.22 4.10
CA ARG A 209 -5.36 -15.30 4.04
C ARG A 209 -5.88 -14.64 2.75
N ALA A 210 -6.95 -15.18 2.18
CA ALA A 210 -7.62 -14.54 1.05
C ALA A 210 -8.16 -13.16 1.47
N PRO A 211 -8.08 -12.11 0.63
CA PRO A 211 -8.43 -10.74 0.97
C PRO A 211 -9.75 -10.55 1.72
N ALA A 212 -10.83 -11.11 1.18
CA ALA A 212 -12.17 -10.98 1.73
C ALA A 212 -12.65 -12.24 2.46
N ALA A 213 -11.76 -13.16 2.86
CA ALA A 213 -12.18 -14.30 3.67
C ALA A 213 -12.86 -13.83 4.97
N LYS A 214 -13.96 -14.51 5.33
CA LYS A 214 -14.80 -14.13 6.47
C LYS A 214 -14.00 -13.99 7.78
N LEU A 215 -14.16 -12.87 8.45
CA LEU A 215 -13.57 -12.60 9.76
C LEU A 215 -14.42 -13.23 10.86
N LYS A 216 -13.77 -13.62 11.96
CA LYS A 216 -14.44 -14.27 13.10
C LYS A 216 -15.02 -13.27 14.10
N ASN A 217 -14.43 -12.08 14.21
CA ASN A 217 -14.59 -11.21 15.38
C ASN A 217 -15.35 -9.90 15.10
N GLY A 218 -16.12 -9.82 14.01
CA GLY A 218 -16.95 -8.63 13.70
C GLY A 218 -16.19 -7.33 13.42
N GLU A 219 -14.86 -7.39 13.34
CA GLU A 219 -13.98 -6.30 12.94
C GLU A 219 -14.36 -5.76 11.55
N LEU A 220 -14.11 -4.47 11.30
CA LEU A 220 -14.18 -3.90 9.97
C LEU A 220 -12.98 -4.39 9.14
N LEU A 221 -13.24 -5.15 8.07
CA LEU A 221 -12.18 -5.48 7.11
C LEU A 221 -11.77 -4.23 6.34
N VAL A 222 -10.49 -3.86 6.43
CA VAL A 222 -9.86 -2.83 5.62
C VAL A 222 -8.74 -3.47 4.82
N PHE A 223 -8.95 -3.68 3.53
CA PHE A 223 -8.01 -4.38 2.65
C PHE A 223 -7.22 -3.42 1.78
N MET A 224 -5.89 -3.57 1.76
CA MET A 224 -5.01 -2.87 0.82
C MET A 224 -4.71 -3.73 -0.40
N TRP A 225 -4.84 -3.17 -1.61
CA TRP A 225 -4.31 -3.79 -2.83
C TRP A 225 -3.20 -2.95 -3.45
N ALA A 226 -2.29 -3.63 -4.15
CA ALA A 226 -1.25 -2.98 -4.94
C ALA A 226 -1.84 -2.51 -6.28
N TRP A 227 -1.80 -1.21 -6.51
CA TRP A 227 -2.33 -0.53 -7.69
C TRP A 227 -1.22 0.16 -8.50
N ASP A 228 -1.53 0.53 -9.74
CA ASP A 228 -0.73 1.37 -10.63
C ASP A 228 -1.21 2.83 -10.64
N GLY A 229 -0.30 3.75 -10.30
CA GLY A 229 -0.58 5.20 -10.21
C GLY A 229 -0.93 5.93 -11.52
N ASN A 230 -1.01 5.22 -12.64
CA ASN A 230 -1.34 5.78 -13.94
C ASN A 230 -2.43 4.97 -14.68
N SER A 231 -3.31 4.33 -13.92
CA SER A 231 -4.43 3.53 -14.43
C SER A 231 -5.72 3.84 -13.68
N PHE A 232 -6.86 3.39 -14.22
CA PHE A 232 -8.09 3.27 -13.41
C PHE A 232 -7.96 2.11 -12.43
N ALA A 233 -8.76 2.13 -11.35
CA ALA A 233 -8.88 0.99 -10.45
C ALA A 233 -9.21 -0.26 -11.28
N GLY A 234 -8.42 -1.32 -11.11
CA GLY A 234 -8.54 -2.54 -11.90
C GLY A 234 -7.52 -2.70 -13.02
N ASN A 235 -6.85 -1.64 -13.48
CA ASN A 235 -5.78 -1.66 -14.50
C ASN A 235 -6.04 -2.65 -15.65
N GLU A 236 -5.42 -3.84 -15.61
CA GLU A 236 -5.57 -4.88 -16.62
C GLU A 236 -6.99 -5.52 -16.68
N TYR A 237 -7.91 -5.11 -15.82
CA TYR A 237 -9.33 -5.44 -15.92
C TYR A 237 -9.95 -4.86 -17.21
N TRP A 238 -9.58 -3.63 -17.57
CA TRP A 238 -10.28 -2.84 -18.60
C TRP A 238 -10.09 -3.34 -20.04
N TRP A 239 -9.04 -4.12 -20.31
CA TRP A 239 -8.80 -4.84 -21.57
C TRP A 239 -9.04 -6.37 -21.45
N GLY A 240 -9.70 -6.82 -20.38
CA GLY A 240 -10.18 -8.20 -20.22
C GLY A 240 -9.22 -9.21 -19.55
N ALA A 241 -8.09 -8.78 -19.01
CA ALA A 241 -7.15 -9.68 -18.32
C ALA A 241 -7.50 -9.84 -16.84
N LEU A 242 -8.50 -10.66 -16.54
CA LEU A 242 -9.14 -10.79 -15.21
C LEU A 242 -8.31 -11.50 -14.11
N ALA A 243 -7.06 -11.87 -14.37
CA ALA A 243 -6.25 -12.71 -13.47
C ALA A 243 -4.73 -12.47 -13.56
N SER A 244 -4.29 -11.36 -14.14
CA SER A 244 -2.86 -11.07 -14.36
C SER A 244 -2.16 -10.53 -13.11
N SER A 245 -2.83 -9.66 -12.35
CA SER A 245 -2.23 -8.92 -11.24
C SER A 245 -3.22 -8.75 -10.07
N ALA A 246 -2.83 -7.98 -9.05
CA ALA A 246 -3.71 -7.63 -7.93
C ALA A 246 -4.84 -6.68 -8.35
N ASP A 247 -4.63 -5.88 -9.39
CA ASP A 247 -5.61 -4.92 -9.89
C ASP A 247 -6.88 -5.56 -10.46
N PRO A 248 -6.81 -6.44 -11.48
CA PRO A 248 -8.00 -7.12 -11.97
C PRO A 248 -8.59 -8.04 -10.90
N ALA A 249 -7.76 -8.58 -9.99
CA ALA A 249 -8.29 -9.33 -8.85
C ALA A 249 -9.22 -8.42 -8.01
N ALA A 250 -8.76 -7.23 -7.60
CA ALA A 250 -9.53 -6.26 -6.82
C ALA A 250 -10.83 -5.84 -7.52
N ALA A 251 -10.79 -5.58 -8.82
CA ALA A 251 -11.97 -5.29 -9.63
C ALA A 251 -12.93 -6.48 -9.76
N CYS A 252 -12.41 -7.71 -9.74
CA CYS A 252 -13.23 -8.91 -9.90
C CYS A 252 -13.89 -9.40 -8.59
N PHE A 253 -13.30 -9.12 -7.43
CA PHE A 253 -13.89 -9.52 -6.14
C PHE A 253 -14.60 -8.37 -5.43
N SER A 254 -14.65 -7.16 -5.99
CA SER A 254 -15.27 -6.02 -5.35
C SER A 254 -15.84 -5.02 -6.34
N THR A 255 -16.60 -4.04 -5.84
CA THR A 255 -17.24 -2.99 -6.65
C THR A 255 -16.34 -1.79 -7.01
N VAL A 256 -15.01 -1.92 -6.94
CA VAL A 256 -14.09 -0.79 -7.21
C VAL A 256 -14.12 -0.31 -8.66
N ALA A 257 -14.42 -1.19 -9.62
CA ALA A 257 -14.47 -0.85 -11.03
C ALA A 257 -15.57 0.18 -11.33
N GLU A 258 -16.64 0.22 -10.53
CA GLU A 258 -17.71 1.21 -10.60
C GLU A 258 -17.48 2.37 -9.62
N LEU A 259 -17.18 2.05 -8.36
CA LEU A 259 -17.13 3.04 -7.27
C LEU A 259 -15.95 4.01 -7.40
N MET A 260 -14.83 3.54 -7.93
CA MET A 260 -13.60 4.33 -8.11
C MET A 260 -13.36 4.71 -9.57
N ASN A 261 -14.41 4.65 -10.39
CA ASN A 261 -14.37 5.08 -11.79
C ASN A 261 -15.09 6.43 -11.94
N PRO A 262 -14.39 7.51 -12.33
CA PRO A 262 -14.99 8.84 -12.42
C PRO A 262 -16.05 8.99 -13.52
N PHE A 263 -16.10 8.07 -14.50
CA PHE A 263 -17.13 8.07 -15.53
C PHE A 263 -18.46 7.48 -15.03
N VAL A 264 -18.38 6.53 -14.09
CA VAL A 264 -19.56 5.89 -13.47
C VAL A 264 -19.96 6.66 -12.21
N ASN A 265 -19.03 6.84 -11.28
CA ASN A 265 -19.20 7.62 -10.07
C ASN A 265 -18.60 9.02 -10.25
N LYS A 266 -19.39 9.95 -10.81
CA LYS A 266 -18.96 11.33 -11.07
C LYS A 266 -18.57 12.12 -9.81
N ALA A 267 -18.99 11.67 -8.62
CA ALA A 267 -18.62 12.31 -7.36
C ALA A 267 -17.23 11.88 -6.85
N PHE A 268 -16.72 10.73 -7.30
CA PHE A 268 -15.44 10.17 -6.85
C PHE A 268 -14.26 11.17 -6.89
N PRO A 269 -13.96 11.86 -8.00
CA PRO A 269 -12.79 12.74 -8.08
C PRO A 269 -12.88 13.98 -7.17
N TYR A 270 -14.08 14.31 -6.68
CA TYR A 270 -14.32 15.48 -5.82
C TYR A 270 -14.34 15.13 -4.33
N ARG A 271 -14.25 13.83 -3.96
CA ARG A 271 -14.20 13.37 -2.57
C ARG A 271 -12.76 13.23 -2.11
N GLN A 272 -12.15 14.36 -1.80
CA GLN A 272 -10.76 14.42 -1.35
C GLN A 272 -10.68 14.35 0.17
N LYS A 273 -9.79 13.50 0.68
CA LYS A 273 -9.48 13.39 2.10
C LYS A 273 -7.99 13.64 2.29
N VAL A 274 -7.66 14.58 3.18
CA VAL A 274 -6.28 14.80 3.62
C VAL A 274 -6.11 14.08 4.95
N LEU A 275 -5.16 13.16 5.00
CA LEU A 275 -4.82 12.44 6.23
C LEU A 275 -3.79 13.29 6.99
N VAL A 276 -4.14 13.67 8.22
CA VAL A 276 -3.24 14.44 9.08
C VAL A 276 -2.41 13.47 9.90
N ARG A 277 -1.09 13.67 9.86
CA ARG A 277 -0.13 12.85 10.60
C ARG A 277 -0.36 12.98 12.11
N ARG A 278 -0.38 11.83 12.79
CA ARG A 278 -0.63 11.71 14.24
C ARG A 278 0.65 11.28 14.94
N ASP A 279 1.63 12.19 14.96
CA ASP A 279 2.89 11.91 15.61
C ASP A 279 2.68 11.69 17.11
N PHE A 280 3.30 10.64 17.63
CA PHE A 280 3.41 10.41 19.06
C PHE A 280 4.54 11.28 19.58
N GLU A 281 4.20 12.41 20.20
CA GLU A 281 5.14 13.15 21.04
C GLU A 281 5.47 12.28 22.26
N LYS A 282 6.77 12.03 22.47
CA LYS A 282 7.28 11.38 23.67
C LYS A 282 7.47 12.39 24.78
#